data_AF-A0A1D7VVR1-F1
#
_entry.id   AF-A0A1D7VVR1-F1
#
_cell.length_a   1.000
_cell.length_b   1.000
_cell.length_c   1.000
_cell.angle_alpha   90.00
_cell.angle_beta   90.00
_cell.angle_gamma   90.00
#
_symmetry.space_group_name_H-M   'P 1'
#
loop_
_entity.id
_entity.type
_entity.pdbx_description
1 polymer ?
#
loop_
_entity_poly.entity_id
_entity_poly.type
_entity_poly.pdbx_seq_one_letter_code
_entity_poly.pdbx_strand_id
1 'polypeptide(L)'
;MRAEERSVPVNPELPVVRLCVEGMQAEAEGRAEAALELFQRAWDTATDDYEACIAAHYLARHQRSPEDTLRWNQECLDRADRVGDERVRGFYPSLYVNMGHACRQLGQPALAHAYFVRAADRVSDAFEGQYGDWNRFAIAEGLRSTASAVAEAGDTARLDVPPRLLDEGVDARLRELFTRWCARPDLKALGLTLPAYLGYLGREEDRMRLRTALHMVHAARCLPQDEQAELEVVIGAVSHG
;
A
#
# COMPACT_ATOMS: atom_id res chain seq x y z
N MET A 1 -24.78 -4.44 -16.92
CA MET A 1 -23.60 -4.64 -17.78
C MET A 1 -22.42 -4.81 -16.83
N ARG A 2 -21.97 -6.05 -16.61
CA ARG A 2 -20.86 -6.34 -15.70
C ARG A 2 -19.57 -5.82 -16.34
N ALA A 3 -18.82 -5.01 -15.62
CA ALA A 3 -17.44 -4.70 -15.98
C ALA A 3 -16.62 -5.95 -15.66
N GLU A 4 -16.40 -6.80 -16.66
CA GLU A 4 -15.46 -7.91 -16.60
C GLU A 4 -14.02 -7.38 -16.78
N GLU A 5 -13.12 -7.86 -15.92
CA GLU A 5 -11.65 -7.85 -15.97
C GLU A 5 -10.94 -6.50 -16.22
N ARG A 6 -10.38 -5.92 -15.14
CA ARG A 6 -9.43 -4.78 -15.21
C ARG A 6 -8.05 -5.13 -14.67
N SER A 7 -7.54 -6.29 -15.05
CA SER A 7 -6.14 -6.67 -14.84
C SER A 7 -5.76 -7.68 -15.92
N VAL A 8 -4.97 -7.26 -16.91
CA VAL A 8 -4.35 -8.19 -17.85
C VAL A 8 -3.37 -9.05 -17.04
N PRO A 9 -3.55 -10.37 -16.94
CA PRO A 9 -2.63 -11.22 -16.20
C PRO A 9 -1.24 -11.17 -16.82
N VAL A 10 -0.20 -11.16 -15.98
CA VAL A 10 1.19 -11.31 -16.45
C VAL A 10 1.31 -12.64 -17.19
N ASN A 11 1.75 -12.61 -18.45
CA ASN A 11 1.90 -13.83 -19.26
C ASN A 11 2.99 -14.74 -18.67
N PRO A 12 2.65 -15.92 -18.12
CA PRO A 12 3.60 -16.79 -17.42
C PRO A 12 4.60 -17.47 -18.36
N GLU A 13 4.35 -17.47 -19.68
CA GLU A 13 5.21 -18.10 -20.68
C GLU A 13 6.43 -17.23 -21.04
N LEU A 14 6.47 -15.96 -20.62
CA LEU A 14 7.60 -15.08 -20.88
C LEU A 14 8.84 -15.57 -20.11
N PRO A 15 10.02 -15.71 -20.76
CA PRO A 15 11.24 -16.16 -20.10
C PRO A 15 11.60 -15.34 -18.85
N VAL A 16 11.40 -14.02 -18.91
CA VAL A 16 11.61 -13.11 -17.78
C VAL A 16 10.70 -13.44 -16.60
N VAL A 17 9.41 -13.68 -16.86
CA VAL A 17 8.44 -14.02 -15.81
C VAL A 17 8.80 -15.36 -15.16
N ARG A 18 9.22 -16.35 -15.95
CA ARG A 18 9.68 -17.63 -15.42
C ARG A 18 10.90 -17.49 -14.51
N LEU A 19 11.90 -16.73 -14.93
CA LEU A 19 13.09 -16.45 -14.12
C LEU A 19 12.72 -15.72 -12.82
N CYS A 20 11.78 -14.78 -12.87
CA CYS A 20 11.28 -14.10 -11.68
C CYS A 20 10.52 -15.05 -10.74
N VAL A 21 9.72 -15.98 -11.27
CA VAL A 21 9.04 -17.00 -10.45
C VAL A 21 10.04 -17.94 -9.78
N GLU A 22 11.04 -18.42 -10.51
CA GLU A 22 12.13 -19.24 -9.96
C GLU A 22 12.92 -18.46 -8.89
N GLY A 23 13.16 -17.16 -9.10
CA GLY A 23 13.81 -16.29 -8.13
C GLY A 23 12.99 -16.11 -6.85
N MET A 24 11.66 -15.92 -6.96
CA MET A 24 10.76 -15.86 -5.80
C MET A 24 10.75 -17.17 -5.00
N GLN A 25 10.84 -18.32 -5.67
CA GLN A 25 10.97 -19.61 -4.99
C GLN A 25 12.29 -19.70 -4.22
N ALA A 26 13.39 -19.25 -4.82
CA ALA A 26 14.69 -19.16 -4.13
C ALA A 26 14.65 -18.23 -2.90
N GLU A 27 13.97 -17.09 -2.99
CA GLU A 27 13.73 -16.21 -1.84
C GLU A 27 12.97 -16.93 -0.72
N ALA A 28 11.88 -17.62 -1.04
CA ALA A 28 11.06 -18.34 -0.07
C ALA A 28 11.85 -19.46 0.65
N GLU A 29 12.87 -20.01 0.00
CA GLU A 29 13.79 -21.00 0.55
C GLU A 29 15.00 -20.39 1.27
N GLY A 30 15.09 -19.06 1.36
CA GLY A 30 16.20 -18.35 2.01
C GLY A 30 17.50 -18.30 1.21
N ARG A 31 17.47 -18.58 -0.10
CA ARG A 31 18.62 -18.59 -1.01
C ARG A 31 18.78 -17.24 -1.72
N ALA A 32 19.12 -16.20 -0.95
CA ALA A 32 19.11 -14.81 -1.42
C ALA A 32 20.04 -14.54 -2.61
N GLU A 33 21.25 -15.11 -2.62
CA GLU A 33 22.21 -14.95 -3.73
C GLU A 33 21.71 -15.59 -5.02
N ALA A 34 21.13 -16.79 -4.92
CA ALA A 34 20.56 -17.49 -6.07
C ALA A 34 19.34 -16.74 -6.64
N ALA A 35 18.52 -16.13 -5.78
CA ALA A 35 17.43 -15.27 -6.20
C ALA A 35 17.95 -14.05 -6.98
N LEU A 36 18.97 -13.37 -6.46
CA LEU A 36 19.59 -12.23 -7.14
C LEU A 36 20.15 -12.61 -8.52
N GLU A 37 20.83 -13.75 -8.64
CA GLU A 37 21.34 -14.24 -9.93
C GLU A 37 20.20 -14.50 -10.94
N LEU A 38 19.08 -15.08 -10.50
CA LEU A 38 17.91 -15.32 -11.34
C LEU A 38 17.26 -14.00 -11.81
N PHE A 39 17.13 -13.03 -10.91
CA PHE A 39 16.60 -11.71 -11.27
C PHE A 39 17.53 -10.92 -12.20
N GLN A 40 18.85 -11.05 -12.02
CA GLN A 40 19.83 -10.46 -12.94
C GLN A 40 19.71 -11.07 -14.34
N ARG A 41 19.59 -12.40 -14.43
CA ARG A 41 19.35 -13.07 -15.71
C ARG A 41 18.03 -12.65 -16.34
N ALA A 42 16.99 -12.42 -15.54
CA ALA A 42 15.70 -11.91 -16.02
C ALA A 42 15.87 -10.53 -16.65
N TRP A 43 16.64 -9.65 -16.02
CA TRP A 43 16.97 -8.31 -16.54
C TRP A 43 17.78 -8.39 -17.84
N ASP A 44 18.83 -9.22 -17.87
CA ASP A 44 19.70 -9.35 -19.05
C ASP A 44 18.97 -9.99 -20.25
N THR A 45 17.89 -10.74 -19.99
CA THR A 45 17.07 -11.41 -21.02
C THR A 45 15.93 -10.54 -21.52
N ALA A 46 15.53 -9.50 -20.78
CA ALA A 46 14.39 -8.65 -21.10
C ALA A 46 14.55 -8.02 -22.49
N THR A 47 13.50 -8.13 -23.30
CA THR A 47 13.51 -7.68 -24.70
C THR A 47 12.74 -6.39 -24.95
N ASP A 48 11.85 -6.03 -24.01
CA ASP A 48 11.08 -4.79 -24.05
C ASP A 48 10.98 -4.12 -22.67
N ASP A 49 10.39 -2.93 -22.62
CA ASP A 49 10.24 -2.17 -21.37
C ASP A 49 9.28 -2.84 -20.37
N TYR A 50 8.34 -3.69 -20.83
CA TYR A 50 7.42 -4.40 -19.95
C TYR A 50 8.13 -5.52 -19.18
N GLU A 51 8.91 -6.32 -19.89
CA GLU A 51 9.77 -7.34 -19.29
C GLU A 51 10.84 -6.72 -18.39
N ALA A 52 11.48 -5.64 -18.83
CA ALA A 52 12.48 -4.92 -18.04
C ALA A 52 11.88 -4.32 -16.76
N CYS A 53 10.65 -3.80 -16.82
CA CYS A 53 9.90 -3.35 -15.65
C CYS A 53 9.73 -4.48 -14.62
N ILE A 54 9.31 -5.67 -15.06
CA ILE A 54 9.13 -6.83 -14.17
C ILE A 54 10.47 -7.23 -13.54
N ALA A 55 11.53 -7.35 -14.34
CA ALA A 55 12.85 -7.75 -13.82
C ALA A 55 13.42 -6.73 -12.82
N ALA A 56 13.33 -5.43 -13.13
CA ALA A 56 13.79 -4.35 -12.25
C ALA A 56 13.08 -4.35 -10.88
N HIS A 57 11.78 -4.66 -10.86
CA HIS A 57 11.01 -4.79 -9.61
C HIS A 57 11.63 -5.83 -8.67
N TYR A 58 11.99 -7.00 -9.20
CA TYR A 58 12.58 -8.07 -8.39
C TYR A 58 14.04 -7.79 -8.01
N LEU A 59 14.82 -7.17 -8.89
CA LEU A 59 16.17 -6.74 -8.57
C LEU A 59 16.20 -5.75 -7.39
N ALA A 60 15.28 -4.79 -7.34
CA ALA A 60 15.22 -3.79 -6.28
C ALA A 60 15.17 -4.38 -4.85
N ARG A 61 14.60 -5.60 -4.70
CA ARG A 61 14.42 -6.31 -3.42
C ARG A 61 15.71 -6.88 -2.84
N HIS A 62 16.75 -7.05 -3.67
CA HIS A 62 18.01 -7.73 -3.30
C HIS A 62 19.23 -6.82 -3.28
N GLN A 63 19.03 -5.50 -3.23
CA GLN A 63 20.14 -4.56 -3.22
C GLN A 63 20.77 -4.43 -1.83
N ARG A 64 22.07 -4.12 -1.80
CA ARG A 64 22.85 -4.02 -0.54
C ARG A 64 22.75 -2.65 0.12
N SER A 65 22.31 -1.63 -0.63
CA SER A 65 22.20 -0.25 -0.17
C SER A 65 20.79 0.29 -0.47
N PRO A 66 20.22 1.13 0.39
CA PRO A 66 18.97 1.83 0.10
C PRO A 66 19.04 2.68 -1.18
N GLU A 67 20.21 3.21 -1.52
CA GLU A 67 20.46 3.97 -2.75
C GLU A 67 20.31 3.10 -4.00
N ASP A 68 20.87 1.89 -4.00
CA ASP A 68 20.70 0.94 -5.09
C ASP A 68 19.25 0.44 -5.18
N THR A 69 18.58 0.23 -4.04
CA THR A 69 17.14 -0.09 -4.02
C THR A 69 16.33 1.04 -4.66
N LEU A 70 16.59 2.30 -4.31
CA LEU A 70 15.92 3.45 -4.93
C LEU A 70 16.21 3.52 -6.43
N ARG A 71 17.46 3.32 -6.86
CA ARG A 71 17.83 3.31 -8.28
C ARG A 71 17.04 2.27 -9.07
N TRP A 72 16.96 1.04 -8.58
CA TRP A 72 16.22 -0.03 -9.26
C TRP A 72 14.71 0.17 -9.23
N ASN A 73 14.15 0.73 -8.13
CA ASN A 73 12.75 1.12 -8.10
C ASN A 73 12.44 2.25 -9.10
N GLN A 74 13.35 3.22 -9.26
CA GLN A 74 13.22 4.28 -10.26
C GLN A 74 13.31 3.70 -11.68
N GLU A 75 14.25 2.79 -11.95
CA GLU A 75 14.34 2.11 -13.24
C GLU A 75 13.03 1.36 -13.55
N CYS A 76 12.48 0.64 -12.57
CA CYS A 76 11.20 -0.04 -12.72
C CYS A 76 10.05 0.92 -13.08
N LEU A 77 9.95 2.06 -12.39
CA LEU A 77 8.97 3.11 -12.68
C LEU A 77 9.17 3.72 -14.07
N ASP A 78 10.39 4.05 -14.45
CA ASP A 78 10.71 4.62 -15.77
C ASP A 78 10.33 3.66 -16.90
N ARG A 79 10.54 2.35 -16.70
CA ARG A 79 10.14 1.32 -17.67
C ARG A 79 8.62 1.20 -17.76
N ALA A 80 7.91 1.22 -16.62
CA ALA A 80 6.46 1.25 -16.62
C ALA A 80 5.90 2.49 -17.36
N ASP A 81 6.48 3.66 -17.13
CA ASP A 81 6.08 4.91 -17.81
C ASP A 81 6.31 4.84 -19.33
N ARG A 82 7.39 4.19 -19.79
CA ARG A 82 7.65 3.96 -21.23
C ARG A 82 6.66 2.99 -21.87
N VAL A 83 6.22 1.96 -21.15
CA VAL A 83 5.17 1.04 -21.61
C VAL A 83 3.84 1.80 -21.72
N GLY A 84 3.45 2.52 -20.67
CA GLY A 84 2.35 3.50 -20.70
C GLY A 84 0.94 2.94 -20.97
N ASP A 85 0.78 1.61 -21.10
CA ASP A 85 -0.48 0.95 -21.46
C ASP A 85 -1.11 0.16 -20.28
N GLU A 86 -2.20 -0.56 -20.56
CA GLU A 86 -2.96 -1.29 -19.54
C GLU A 86 -2.16 -2.39 -18.85
N ARG A 87 -1.09 -2.91 -19.46
CA ARG A 87 -0.26 -4.00 -18.90
C ARG A 87 0.45 -3.59 -17.61
N VAL A 88 0.82 -2.32 -17.50
CA VAL A 88 1.56 -1.77 -16.34
C VAL A 88 0.68 -0.95 -15.40
N ARG A 89 -0.57 -0.70 -15.78
CA ARG A 89 -1.50 0.14 -15.02
C ARG A 89 -1.67 -0.35 -13.58
N GLY A 90 -1.75 -1.67 -13.39
CA GLY A 90 -1.85 -2.29 -12.06
C GLY A 90 -0.59 -2.25 -11.21
N PHE A 91 0.57 -1.92 -11.79
CA PHE A 91 1.84 -1.83 -11.07
C PHE A 91 2.02 -0.50 -10.36
N TYR A 92 1.52 0.61 -10.93
CA TYR A 92 1.78 1.96 -10.39
C TYR A 92 1.56 2.12 -8.88
N PRO A 93 0.48 1.59 -8.28
CA PRO A 93 0.28 1.70 -6.84
C PRO A 93 1.44 1.12 -6.03
N SER A 94 1.94 -0.07 -6.38
CA SER A 94 3.04 -0.71 -5.66
C SER A 94 4.41 -0.13 -6.01
N LEU A 95 4.60 0.32 -7.26
CA LEU A 95 5.82 1.04 -7.66
C LEU A 95 6.00 2.33 -6.85
N TYR A 96 4.95 3.13 -6.71
CA TYR A 96 5.00 4.34 -5.88
C TYR A 96 5.18 4.04 -4.39
N VAL A 97 4.58 2.96 -3.86
CA VAL A 97 4.83 2.51 -2.48
C VAL A 97 6.31 2.17 -2.27
N ASN A 98 6.92 1.44 -3.20
CA ASN A 98 8.34 1.07 -3.14
C ASN A 98 9.26 2.30 -3.19
N MET A 99 8.95 3.28 -4.03
CA MET A 99 9.64 4.57 -4.06
C MET A 99 9.52 5.29 -2.71
N GLY A 100 8.30 5.36 -2.15
CA GLY A 100 8.05 5.96 -0.84
C GLY A 100 8.85 5.31 0.29
N HIS A 101 8.90 3.97 0.32
CA HIS A 101 9.70 3.24 1.29
C HIS A 101 11.21 3.48 1.14
N ALA A 102 11.73 3.46 -0.10
CA ALA A 102 13.14 3.72 -0.37
C ALA A 102 13.56 5.15 0.04
N CYS A 103 12.75 6.16 -0.31
CA CYS A 103 12.99 7.54 0.13
C CYS A 103 12.96 7.67 1.66
N ARG A 104 12.05 6.97 2.34
CA ARG A 104 11.99 6.97 3.81
C ARG A 104 13.25 6.35 4.43
N GLN A 105 13.76 5.25 3.87
CA GLN A 105 15.00 4.62 4.33
C GLN A 105 16.22 5.54 4.16
N LEU A 106 16.20 6.41 3.16
CA LEU A 106 17.22 7.43 2.90
C LEU A 106 17.04 8.71 3.74
N GLY A 107 16.09 8.75 4.67
CA GLY A 107 15.84 9.92 5.50
C GLY A 107 15.17 11.09 4.74
N GLN A 108 14.41 10.79 3.68
CA GLN A 108 13.71 11.78 2.85
C GLN A 108 12.18 11.68 3.01
N PRO A 109 11.62 11.99 4.19
CA PRO A 109 10.20 11.73 4.50
C PRO A 109 9.22 12.58 3.68
N ALA A 110 9.57 13.81 3.31
CA ALA A 110 8.72 14.66 2.45
C ALA A 110 8.59 14.08 1.03
N LEU A 111 9.71 13.60 0.46
CA LEU A 111 9.70 12.92 -0.84
C LEU A 111 8.95 11.58 -0.76
N ALA A 112 9.14 10.84 0.34
CA ALA A 112 8.38 9.62 0.60
C ALA A 112 6.87 9.89 0.63
N HIS A 113 6.44 10.95 1.31
CA HIS A 113 5.03 11.35 1.35
C HIS A 113 4.47 11.63 -0.05
N ALA A 114 5.19 12.38 -0.87
CA ALA A 114 4.77 12.68 -2.25
C ALA A 114 4.55 11.41 -3.08
N TYR A 115 5.38 10.37 -2.90
CA TYR A 115 5.17 9.09 -3.55
C TYR A 115 3.95 8.32 -2.99
N PHE A 116 3.71 8.35 -1.68
CA PHE A 116 2.50 7.74 -1.12
C PHE A 116 1.21 8.44 -1.57
N VAL A 117 1.24 9.76 -1.80
CA VAL A 117 0.11 10.50 -2.42
C VAL A 117 -0.13 9.99 -3.84
N ARG A 118 0.91 9.89 -4.67
CA ARG A 118 0.80 9.32 -6.03
C ARG A 118 0.29 7.88 -6.03
N ALA A 119 0.73 7.07 -5.05
CA ALA A 119 0.23 5.72 -4.87
C ALA A 119 -1.27 5.71 -4.53
N ALA A 120 -1.70 6.61 -3.64
CA ALA A 120 -3.10 6.76 -3.28
C ALA A 120 -3.95 7.16 -4.48
N ASP A 121 -3.48 8.07 -5.35
CA ASP A 121 -4.18 8.50 -6.56
C ASP A 121 -4.43 7.36 -7.54
N ARG A 122 -3.51 6.39 -7.59
CA ARG A 122 -3.62 5.20 -8.44
C ARG A 122 -4.27 4.00 -7.75
N VAL A 123 -4.76 4.11 -6.51
CA VAL A 123 -5.24 2.93 -5.75
C VAL A 123 -6.35 2.14 -6.47
N SER A 124 -7.18 2.80 -7.30
CA SER A 124 -8.22 2.14 -8.10
C SER A 124 -7.68 1.24 -9.21
N ASP A 125 -6.39 1.36 -9.51
CA ASP A 125 -5.71 0.58 -10.53
C ASP A 125 -5.07 -0.68 -9.92
N ALA A 126 -4.96 -0.77 -8.59
CA ALA A 126 -4.35 -1.89 -7.91
C ALA A 126 -5.08 -3.21 -8.22
N PHE A 127 -4.32 -4.30 -8.29
CA PHE A 127 -4.87 -5.64 -8.43
C PHE A 127 -5.87 -5.95 -7.32
N GLU A 128 -6.95 -6.65 -7.64
CA GLU A 128 -7.92 -7.09 -6.64
C GLU A 128 -7.37 -8.24 -5.77
N GLY A 129 -7.96 -8.41 -4.59
CA GLY A 129 -7.61 -9.47 -3.65
C GLY A 129 -6.51 -9.08 -2.65
N GLN A 130 -5.96 -10.08 -1.97
CA GLN A 130 -5.11 -9.88 -0.79
C GLN A 130 -3.85 -9.04 -1.06
N TYR A 131 -3.26 -9.16 -2.26
CA TYR A 131 -2.11 -8.34 -2.64
C TYR A 131 -2.48 -6.85 -2.79
N GLY A 132 -3.63 -6.57 -3.39
CA GLY A 132 -4.18 -5.21 -3.47
C GLY A 132 -4.49 -4.62 -2.10
N ASP A 133 -5.10 -5.41 -1.23
CA ASP A 133 -5.40 -5.00 0.15
C ASP A 133 -4.11 -4.67 0.93
N TRP A 134 -3.09 -5.53 0.81
CA TRP A 134 -1.79 -5.28 1.41
C TRP A 134 -1.16 -3.99 0.91
N ASN A 135 -1.15 -3.78 -0.41
CA ASN A 135 -0.61 -2.56 -0.99
C ASN A 135 -1.39 -1.32 -0.53
N ARG A 136 -2.71 -1.42 -0.44
CA ARG A 136 -3.57 -0.35 0.08
C ARG A 136 -3.24 -0.01 1.54
N PHE A 137 -2.96 -1.00 2.38
CA PHE A 137 -2.52 -0.77 3.76
C PHE A 137 -1.18 -0.07 3.81
N ALA A 138 -0.22 -0.46 2.96
CA ALA A 138 1.09 0.18 2.86
C ALA A 138 0.98 1.66 2.43
N ILE A 139 0.09 1.98 1.48
CA ILE A 139 -0.19 3.37 1.09
C ILE A 139 -0.70 4.19 2.28
N ALA A 140 -1.72 3.69 2.97
CA ALA A 140 -2.35 4.40 4.09
C ALA A 140 -1.39 4.58 5.28
N GLU A 141 -0.58 3.56 5.58
CA GLU A 141 0.49 3.64 6.57
C GLU A 141 1.57 4.66 6.16
N GLY A 142 2.00 4.63 4.90
CA GLY A 142 2.97 5.57 4.35
C GLY A 142 2.51 7.02 4.51
N LEU A 143 1.26 7.31 4.15
CA LEU A 143 0.66 8.65 4.33
C LEU A 143 0.63 9.07 5.80
N ARG A 144 0.12 8.21 6.71
CA ARG A 144 0.05 8.53 8.15
C ARG A 144 1.43 8.77 8.76
N SER A 145 2.40 7.90 8.45
CA SER A 145 3.73 7.95 9.06
C SER A 145 4.61 9.10 8.55
N THR A 146 4.26 9.73 7.42
CA THR A 146 5.04 10.81 6.81
C THR A 146 4.34 12.17 6.85
N ALA A 147 3.10 12.24 7.34
CA ALA A 147 2.30 13.47 7.37
C ALA A 147 2.98 14.64 8.11
N SER A 148 3.58 14.39 9.27
CA SER A 148 4.23 15.44 10.07
C SER A 148 5.44 16.07 9.38
N ALA A 149 6.19 15.29 8.59
CA ALA A 149 7.37 15.80 7.89
C ALA A 149 7.02 16.81 6.78
N VAL A 150 5.82 16.73 6.19
CA VAL A 150 5.34 17.71 5.22
C VAL A 150 4.91 19.00 5.90
N ALA A 151 4.31 18.91 7.09
CA ALA A 151 3.92 20.07 7.88
C ALA A 151 5.14 20.93 8.29
N GLU A 152 6.28 20.29 8.55
CA GLU A 152 7.53 20.96 8.92
C GLU A 152 8.30 21.53 7.71
N ALA A 153 8.18 20.91 6.53
CA ALA A 153 8.93 21.30 5.35
C ALA A 153 8.45 22.62 4.68
N GLY A 154 7.26 23.12 5.04
CA GLY A 154 6.77 24.44 4.61
C GLY A 154 6.52 24.63 3.10
N ASP A 155 6.84 23.63 2.27
CA ASP A 155 6.80 23.75 0.81
C ASP A 155 5.50 23.17 0.24
N THR A 156 4.52 24.06 0.03
CA THR A 156 3.27 23.75 -0.69
C THR A 156 3.47 23.95 -2.19
N ALA A 157 4.49 23.34 -2.77
CA ALA A 157 4.66 23.29 -4.22
C ALA A 157 3.86 22.12 -4.83
N ARG A 158 2.60 22.41 -5.18
CA ARG A 158 1.79 21.71 -6.21
C ARG A 158 1.70 20.18 -6.11
N LEU A 159 1.05 19.68 -5.07
CA LEU A 159 0.43 18.36 -5.12
C LEU A 159 -1.07 18.53 -4.88
N ASP A 160 -1.85 17.74 -5.61
CA ASP A 160 -3.30 17.67 -5.46
C ASP A 160 -3.70 17.52 -3.98
N VAL A 161 -4.91 17.98 -3.62
CA VAL A 161 -5.39 18.03 -2.24
C VAL A 161 -5.07 16.69 -1.55
N PRO A 162 -4.19 16.65 -0.53
CA PRO A 162 -3.76 15.40 0.05
C PRO A 162 -4.98 14.66 0.61
N PRO A 163 -4.96 13.31 0.59
CA PRO A 163 -6.04 12.51 1.14
C PRO A 163 -6.38 12.99 2.56
N ARG A 164 -7.66 13.29 2.79
CA ARG A 164 -8.16 13.72 4.10
C ARG A 164 -8.15 12.52 5.04
N LEU A 165 -7.00 12.30 5.69
CA LEU A 165 -6.86 11.29 6.72
C LEU A 165 -7.89 11.53 7.84
N LEU A 166 -8.11 10.50 8.66
CA LEU A 166 -8.98 10.62 9.83
C LEU A 166 -8.54 11.81 10.68
N ASP A 167 -9.53 12.54 11.21
CA ASP A 167 -9.29 13.53 12.25
C ASP A 167 -8.45 12.92 13.38
N GLU A 168 -7.45 13.65 13.87
CA GLU A 168 -6.49 13.14 14.85
C GLU A 168 -7.19 12.66 16.14
N GLY A 169 -8.28 13.33 16.55
CA GLY A 169 -9.07 12.93 17.70
C GLY A 169 -9.83 11.63 17.46
N VAL A 170 -10.35 11.42 16.25
CA VAL A 170 -11.01 10.18 15.84
C VAL A 170 -10.00 9.02 15.74
N ASP A 171 -8.84 9.26 15.13
CA ASP A 171 -7.76 8.27 15.00
C ASP A 171 -7.26 7.82 16.39
N ALA A 172 -7.04 8.75 17.31
CA ALA A 172 -6.60 8.46 18.68
C ALA A 172 -7.61 7.59 19.44
N ARG A 173 -8.91 7.91 19.38
CA ARG A 173 -9.98 7.12 20.02
C ARG A 173 -10.08 5.71 19.46
N LEU A 174 -9.97 5.57 18.13
CA LEU A 174 -9.95 4.25 17.47
C LEU A 174 -8.75 3.42 17.91
N ARG A 175 -7.55 4.00 17.97
CA ARG A 175 -6.35 3.31 18.45
C ARG A 175 -6.50 2.83 19.90
N GLU A 176 -7.08 3.65 20.77
CA GLU A 176 -7.34 3.26 22.16
C GLU A 176 -8.31 2.07 22.26
N LEU A 177 -9.39 2.07 21.45
CA LEU A 177 -10.29 0.93 21.33
C LEU A 177 -9.54 -0.33 20.85
N PHE A 178 -8.73 -0.21 19.79
CA PHE A 178 -7.95 -1.34 19.28
C PHE A 178 -6.95 -1.88 20.31
N THR A 179 -6.29 -1.01 21.09
CA THR A 179 -5.40 -1.42 22.18
C THR A 179 -6.16 -2.25 23.22
N ARG A 180 -7.36 -1.81 23.64
CA ARG A 180 -8.20 -2.57 24.57
C ARG A 180 -8.66 -3.90 24.00
N TRP A 181 -9.05 -3.94 22.72
CA TRP A 181 -9.49 -5.17 22.06
C TRP A 181 -8.35 -6.18 21.87
N CYS A 182 -7.14 -5.71 21.58
CA CYS A 182 -5.94 -6.55 21.55
C CYS A 182 -5.62 -7.13 22.93
N ALA A 183 -5.82 -6.36 24.01
CA ALA A 183 -5.62 -6.84 25.37
C ALA A 183 -6.69 -7.87 25.82
N ARG A 184 -7.92 -7.80 25.27
CA ARG A 184 -9.04 -8.73 25.53
C ARG A 184 -9.21 -9.83 24.45
N PRO A 185 -8.14 -10.16 23.71
CA PRO A 185 -8.20 -10.79 22.37
C PRO A 185 -9.57 -10.80 21.65
N ASP A 186 -10.17 -9.62 21.44
CA ASP A 186 -11.45 -9.48 20.75
C ASP A 186 -11.27 -9.57 19.22
N LEU A 187 -10.97 -10.78 18.75
CA LEU A 187 -10.66 -11.05 17.35
C LEU A 187 -11.79 -10.67 16.40
N LYS A 188 -13.05 -10.69 16.88
CA LYS A 188 -14.21 -10.33 16.07
C LYS A 188 -14.28 -8.81 15.87
N ALA A 189 -14.14 -8.02 16.94
CA ALA A 189 -14.10 -6.57 16.81
C ALA A 189 -12.92 -6.11 15.96
N LEU A 190 -11.73 -6.67 16.20
CA LEU A 190 -10.52 -6.39 15.43
C LEU A 190 -10.68 -6.81 13.95
N GLY A 191 -11.10 -8.04 13.69
CA GLY A 191 -11.23 -8.58 12.33
C GLY A 191 -12.27 -7.84 11.48
N LEU A 192 -13.32 -7.29 12.09
CA LEU A 192 -14.32 -6.50 11.38
C LEU A 192 -13.84 -5.07 11.07
N THR A 193 -13.03 -4.47 11.93
CA THR A 193 -12.71 -3.03 11.87
C THR A 193 -11.33 -2.72 11.28
N LEU A 194 -10.32 -3.54 11.57
CA LEU A 194 -8.95 -3.28 11.15
C LEU A 194 -8.79 -3.17 9.63
N PRO A 195 -9.38 -4.01 8.77
CA PRO A 195 -9.20 -3.85 7.33
C PRO A 195 -9.65 -2.48 6.81
N ALA A 196 -10.80 -1.98 7.30
CA ALA A 196 -11.33 -0.67 6.89
C ALA A 196 -10.49 0.49 7.44
N TYR A 197 -9.97 0.36 8.66
CA TYR A 197 -9.10 1.36 9.29
C TYR A 197 -7.70 1.39 8.68
N LEU A 198 -7.06 0.23 8.54
CA LEU A 198 -5.69 0.11 8.02
C LEU A 198 -5.60 0.62 6.59
N GLY A 199 -6.62 0.35 5.76
CA GLY A 199 -6.72 0.81 4.38
C GLY A 199 -7.45 2.15 4.19
N TYR A 200 -7.67 2.94 5.23
CA TYR A 200 -8.35 4.23 5.11
C TYR A 200 -7.48 5.25 4.36
N LEU A 201 -7.93 5.71 3.19
CA LEU A 201 -7.24 6.71 2.35
C LEU A 201 -8.02 8.04 2.27
N GLY A 202 -8.99 8.27 3.16
CA GLY A 202 -9.73 9.54 3.19
C GLY A 202 -10.79 9.72 2.12
N ARG A 203 -11.13 8.68 1.34
CA ARG A 203 -12.21 8.74 0.35
C ARG A 203 -13.57 8.52 1.00
N GLU A 204 -14.63 8.98 0.34
CA GLU A 204 -16.01 8.77 0.80
C GLU A 204 -16.35 7.28 0.98
N GLU A 205 -15.87 6.44 0.06
CA GLU A 205 -16.02 5.00 0.16
C GLU A 205 -15.31 4.43 1.39
N ASP A 206 -14.14 4.95 1.75
CA ASP A 206 -13.37 4.51 2.91
C ASP A 206 -14.08 4.87 4.21
N ARG A 207 -14.63 6.09 4.27
CA ARG A 207 -15.49 6.54 5.37
C ARG A 207 -16.70 5.63 5.52
N MET A 208 -17.36 5.28 4.42
CA MET A 208 -18.51 4.39 4.43
C MET A 208 -18.15 2.98 4.92
N ARG A 209 -17.04 2.41 4.43
CA ARG A 209 -16.54 1.09 4.85
C ARG A 209 -16.19 1.08 6.34
N LEU A 210 -15.43 2.07 6.81
CA LEU A 210 -15.06 2.18 8.22
C LEU A 210 -16.29 2.36 9.11
N ARG A 211 -17.18 3.28 8.77
CA ARG A 211 -18.44 3.50 9.51
C ARG A 211 -19.28 2.23 9.60
N THR A 212 -19.38 1.48 8.51
CA THR A 212 -20.15 0.23 8.47
C THR A 212 -19.54 -0.81 9.39
N ALA A 213 -18.22 -1.01 9.34
CA ALA A 213 -17.52 -1.92 10.23
C ALA A 213 -17.71 -1.56 11.72
N LEU A 214 -17.58 -0.28 12.07
CA LEU A 214 -17.80 0.20 13.44
C LEU A 214 -19.25 -0.04 13.90
N HIS A 215 -20.24 0.24 13.03
CA HIS A 215 -21.65 -0.06 13.34
C HIS A 215 -21.90 -1.54 13.55
N MET A 216 -21.27 -2.44 12.78
CA MET A 216 -21.43 -3.87 12.95
C MET A 216 -20.93 -4.35 14.32
N VAL A 217 -19.78 -3.85 14.77
CA VAL A 217 -19.26 -4.13 16.11
C VAL A 217 -20.17 -3.54 17.19
N HIS A 218 -20.60 -2.28 17.02
CA HIS A 218 -21.51 -1.61 17.95
C HIS A 218 -22.86 -2.36 18.06
N ALA A 219 -23.45 -2.77 16.94
CA ALA A 219 -24.73 -3.47 16.90
C ALA A 219 -24.68 -4.86 17.55
N ALA A 220 -23.50 -5.49 17.61
CA ALA A 220 -23.34 -6.78 18.28
C ALA A 220 -23.51 -6.70 19.80
N ARG A 221 -23.43 -5.50 20.40
CA ARG A 221 -23.60 -5.24 21.85
C ARG A 221 -22.76 -6.18 22.74
N CYS A 222 -21.55 -6.53 22.27
CA CYS A 222 -20.65 -7.48 22.93
C CYS A 222 -19.45 -6.81 23.62
N LEU A 223 -19.33 -5.49 23.53
CA LEU A 223 -18.27 -4.72 24.18
C LEU A 223 -18.68 -4.29 25.60
N PRO A 224 -17.71 -4.04 26.50
CA PRO A 224 -17.96 -3.31 27.75
C PRO A 224 -18.71 -1.99 27.53
N GLN A 225 -19.49 -1.55 28.50
CA GLN A 225 -20.37 -0.38 28.36
C GLN A 225 -19.62 0.91 28.02
N ASP A 226 -18.43 1.10 28.59
CA ASP A 226 -17.55 2.24 28.30
C ASP A 226 -17.03 2.21 26.86
N GLU A 227 -16.60 1.04 26.37
CA GLU A 227 -16.19 0.85 24.97
C GLU A 227 -17.35 1.00 23.99
N GLN A 228 -18.54 0.55 24.39
CA GLN A 228 -19.77 0.69 23.61
C GLN A 228 -20.14 2.16 23.41
N ALA A 229 -20.07 2.96 24.49
CA ALA A 229 -20.34 4.40 24.44
C ALA A 229 -19.26 5.14 23.64
N GLU A 230 -17.99 4.78 23.82
CA GLU A 230 -16.88 5.36 23.06
C GLU A 230 -17.02 5.09 21.55
N LEU A 231 -17.39 3.87 21.18
CA LEU A 231 -17.63 3.49 19.78
C LEU A 231 -18.80 4.27 19.16
N GLU A 232 -19.85 4.56 19.93
CA GLU A 232 -20.98 5.40 19.49
C GLU A 232 -20.54 6.84 19.17
N VAL A 233 -19.67 7.43 20.01
CA VAL A 233 -19.08 8.75 19.75
C VAL A 233 -18.26 8.74 18.46
N VAL A 234 -17.38 7.75 18.29
CA VAL A 234 -16.54 7.61 17.09
C VAL A 234 -17.40 7.45 15.82
N ILE A 235 -18.45 6.64 15.87
CA ILE A 235 -19.39 6.47 14.75
C ILE A 235 -20.03 7.81 14.35
N GLY A 236 -20.44 8.61 15.35
CA GLY A 236 -20.98 9.94 15.13
C GLY A 236 -19.98 10.87 14.45
N ALA A 237 -18.72 10.87 14.92
CA ALA A 237 -17.66 11.72 14.37
C ALA A 237 -17.28 11.35 12.93
N VAL A 238 -17.15 10.05 12.63
CA VAL A 238 -16.85 9.55 11.27
C VAL A 238 -17.98 9.89 10.27
N SER A 239 -19.20 10.15 10.74
CA SER A 239 -20.34 10.48 9.87
C SER A 239 -20.38 11.93 9.40
N HIS A 240 -19.65 12.85 10.06
CA HIS A 240 -19.76 14.30 9.83
C HIS A 240 -18.50 14.96 9.24
N GLY A 241 -17.39 14.22 9.07
CA GLY A 241 -16.14 14.74 8.50
C GLY A 241 -15.80 14.13 7.16
#